data_AF-A0A150HM82-F1
#
_entry.id   AF-A0A150HM82-F1
#
_cell.length_a   1.000
_cell.length_b   1.000
_cell.length_c   1.000
_cell.angle_alpha   90.00
_cell.angle_beta   90.00
_cell.angle_gamma   90.00
#
_symmetry.space_group_name_H-M   'P 1'
#
loop_
_entity.id
_entity.type
_entity.pdbx_description
1 polymer ?
#
loop_
_entity_poly.entity_id
_entity_poly.type
_entity_poly.pdbx_seq_one_letter_code
_entity_poly.pdbx_strand_id
1 'polypeptide(L)'
;MNNGTGNFTTLFSYDWRSKLLVRLNNTGLWDVNELIEKATQLEHYFFNGEYANYAPQSPEEHITTIHKIRMTGIHLRSGCNDVDKIIEVVENSKAYLLDHLIEKVKGKSIEEINALIEPRANINSFMIP
;
A
#
# COMPACT_ATOMS: atom_id res chain seq x y z
N MET A 1 0.00 33.71 18.54
CA MET A 1 -0.50 32.33 18.66
C MET A 1 -1.32 32.02 17.43
N ASN A 2 -0.70 31.45 16.39
CA ASN A 2 -1.40 30.98 15.21
C ASN A 2 -1.58 29.47 15.38
N ASN A 3 -2.84 29.06 15.55
CA ASN A 3 -3.22 27.66 15.61
C ASN A 3 -2.85 27.00 14.28
N GLY A 4 -1.85 26.12 14.34
CA GLY A 4 -1.44 25.28 13.23
C GLY A 4 -2.55 24.30 12.88
N THR A 5 -3.50 24.73 12.07
CA THR A 5 -4.23 23.84 11.18
C THR A 5 -3.25 23.38 10.11
N GLY A 6 -2.35 22.49 10.51
CA GLY A 6 -1.56 21.68 9.59
C GLY A 6 -2.54 21.03 8.63
N ASN A 7 -2.43 21.41 7.37
CA ASN A 7 -3.35 21.05 6.32
C ASN A 7 -3.34 19.52 6.17
N PHE A 8 -4.25 18.79 6.82
CA PHE A 8 -4.29 17.32 6.74
C PHE A 8 -4.34 16.82 5.30
N THR A 9 -4.84 17.63 4.37
CA THR A 9 -4.79 17.44 2.90
C THR A 9 -3.40 17.23 2.32
N THR A 10 -2.31 17.75 2.91
CA THR A 10 -0.94 17.43 2.46
C THR A 10 -0.44 16.07 2.94
N LEU A 11 -0.97 15.54 4.07
CA LEU A 11 -0.75 14.13 4.44
C LEU A 11 -1.48 13.20 3.47
N PHE A 12 -2.63 13.61 2.92
CA PHE A 12 -3.35 12.83 1.90
C PHE A 12 -2.67 12.84 0.52
N SER A 13 -1.67 13.71 0.29
CA SER A 13 -1.02 13.85 -1.01
C SER A 13 0.34 13.12 -1.08
N TYR A 14 0.31 11.94 -1.70
CA TYR A 14 1.38 11.24 -2.44
C TYR A 14 2.12 10.03 -1.83
N ASP A 15 2.45 9.97 -0.53
CA ASP A 15 3.22 8.81 -0.01
C ASP A 15 2.35 7.64 0.50
N TRP A 16 2.77 6.40 0.26
CA TRP A 16 2.03 5.19 0.69
C TRP A 16 1.94 5.08 2.21
N ARG A 17 2.95 5.58 2.95
CA ARG A 17 2.95 5.66 4.43
C ARG A 17 1.77 6.47 4.92
N SER A 18 1.58 7.67 4.40
CA SER A 18 0.46 8.53 4.83
C SER A 18 -0.88 7.90 4.48
N LYS A 19 -1.00 7.24 3.32
CA LYS A 19 -2.22 6.50 2.94
C LYS A 19 -2.48 5.31 3.86
N LEU A 20 -1.46 4.59 4.31
CA LEU A 20 -1.62 3.48 5.25
C LEU A 20 -1.89 3.94 6.67
N LEU A 21 -1.21 4.99 7.15
CA LEU A 21 -1.47 5.58 8.46
C LEU A 21 -2.91 6.07 8.57
N VAL A 22 -3.41 6.75 7.53
CA VAL A 22 -4.84 7.12 7.45
C VAL A 22 -5.73 5.87 7.51
N ARG A 23 -5.40 4.81 6.77
CA ARG A 23 -6.20 3.58 6.76
C ARG A 23 -6.18 2.85 8.11
N LEU A 24 -5.03 2.77 8.76
CA LEU A 24 -4.89 2.22 10.10
C LEU A 24 -5.70 3.05 11.11
N ASN A 25 -5.59 4.37 11.08
CA ASN A 25 -6.39 5.24 11.95
C ASN A 25 -7.91 5.04 11.72
N ASN A 26 -8.33 4.88 10.46
CA ASN A 26 -9.73 4.64 10.10
C ASN A 26 -10.28 3.29 10.58
N THR A 27 -9.43 2.37 11.06
CA THR A 27 -9.89 1.13 11.72
C THR A 27 -10.36 1.34 13.16
N GLY A 28 -10.21 2.56 13.70
CA GLY A 28 -10.42 2.85 15.12
C GLY A 28 -9.17 2.63 15.98
N LEU A 29 -7.99 2.59 15.35
CA LEU A 29 -6.72 2.56 16.03
C LEU A 29 -6.27 3.98 16.35
N TRP A 30 -6.45 4.41 17.60
CA TRP A 30 -6.19 5.79 18.05
C TRP A 30 -4.89 5.94 18.84
N ASP A 31 -4.29 4.84 19.30
CA ASP A 31 -3.00 4.89 19.99
C ASP A 31 -1.87 5.16 18.98
N VAL A 32 -1.10 6.22 19.22
CA VAL A 32 -0.05 6.67 18.30
C VAL A 32 1.12 5.70 18.25
N ASN A 33 1.47 5.05 19.36
CA ASN A 33 2.58 4.09 19.38
C ASN A 33 2.18 2.82 18.61
N GLU A 34 0.95 2.34 18.81
CA GLU A 34 0.42 1.18 18.09
C GLU A 34 0.26 1.48 16.58
N LEU A 35 -0.15 2.69 16.21
CA LEU A 35 -0.18 3.16 14.82
C LEU A 35 1.21 3.12 14.17
N ILE A 36 2.23 3.62 14.88
CA ILE A 36 3.62 3.62 14.40
C ILE A 36 4.13 2.19 14.27
N GLU A 37 3.92 1.34 15.27
CA GLU A 37 4.36 -0.05 15.27
C GLU A 37 3.78 -0.82 14.07
N LYS A 38 2.47 -0.74 13.86
CA LYS A 38 1.80 -1.39 12.73
C LYS A 38 2.23 -0.82 11.38
N ALA A 39 2.47 0.48 11.30
CA ALA A 39 3.01 1.10 10.08
C ALA A 39 4.43 0.61 9.77
N THR A 40 5.28 0.47 10.78
CA THR A 40 6.63 -0.10 10.65
C THR A 40 6.58 -1.58 10.23
N GLN A 41 5.69 -2.39 10.81
CA GLN A 41 5.49 -3.78 10.39
C GLN A 41 5.11 -3.88 8.90
N LEU A 42 4.17 -3.04 8.46
CA LEU A 42 3.78 -2.97 7.05
C LEU A 42 4.92 -2.49 6.15
N GLU A 43 5.76 -1.57 6.63
CA GLU A 43 6.97 -1.15 5.91
C GLU A 43 7.96 -2.30 5.70
N HIS A 44 8.24 -3.05 6.76
CA HIS A 44 9.07 -4.24 6.67
C HIS A 44 8.50 -5.26 5.70
N TYR A 45 7.18 -5.46 5.73
CA TYR A 45 6.51 -6.40 4.84
C TYR A 45 6.56 -6.02 3.35
N PHE A 46 6.40 -4.73 3.02
CA PHE A 46 6.38 -4.28 1.62
C PHE A 46 7.76 -3.96 1.04
N PHE A 47 8.66 -3.43 1.87
CA PHE A 47 9.89 -2.78 1.42
C PHE A 47 11.13 -3.23 2.20
N ASN A 48 11.02 -4.31 2.98
CA ASN A 48 12.10 -4.85 3.80
C ASN A 48 12.69 -3.82 4.79
N GLY A 49 11.90 -2.81 5.19
CA GLY A 49 12.28 -1.81 6.21
C GLY A 49 12.99 -0.57 5.67
N GLU A 50 13.26 -0.48 4.37
CA GLU A 50 13.94 0.68 3.77
C GLU A 50 13.16 1.26 2.59
N TYR A 51 11.95 1.80 2.84
CA TYR A 51 11.17 2.39 1.75
C TYR A 51 11.93 3.49 0.99
N ALA A 52 12.70 4.33 1.69
CA ALA A 52 13.43 5.44 1.06
C ALA A 52 14.43 4.97 0.00
N ASN A 53 14.92 3.74 0.12
CA ASN A 53 15.88 3.11 -0.80
C ASN A 53 15.23 2.01 -1.65
N TYR A 54 13.92 1.82 -1.51
CA TYR A 54 13.24 0.73 -2.20
C TYR A 54 13.19 1.01 -3.70
N ALA A 55 13.94 0.21 -4.45
CA ALA A 55 13.84 0.09 -5.88
C ALA A 55 13.52 -1.37 -6.20
N PRO A 56 12.39 -1.66 -6.86
CA PRO A 56 12.08 -3.02 -7.31
C PRO A 56 13.20 -3.52 -8.24
N GLN A 57 13.72 -4.72 -7.99
CA GLN A 57 14.78 -5.34 -8.79
C GLN A 57 14.22 -6.02 -10.04
N SER A 58 12.91 -6.27 -10.08
CA SER A 58 12.24 -6.92 -11.20
C SER A 58 10.78 -6.45 -11.37
N PRO A 59 10.23 -6.54 -12.60
CA PRO A 59 8.80 -6.48 -12.90
C PRO A 59 7.90 -7.27 -11.95
N GLU A 60 8.32 -8.50 -11.66
CA GLU A 60 7.59 -9.47 -10.86
C GLU A 60 7.54 -9.03 -9.41
N GLU A 61 8.67 -8.59 -8.86
CA GLU A 61 8.74 -7.99 -7.52
C GLU A 61 7.85 -6.74 -7.45
N HIS A 62 7.93 -5.85 -8.45
CA HIS A 62 7.14 -4.62 -8.47
C HIS A 62 5.63 -4.92 -8.39
N ILE A 63 5.14 -5.84 -9.21
CA ILE A 63 3.72 -6.23 -9.22
C ILE A 63 3.32 -6.94 -7.93
N THR A 64 4.20 -7.79 -7.40
CA THR A 64 3.98 -8.46 -6.11
C THR A 64 3.82 -7.44 -5.00
N THR A 65 4.70 -6.44 -4.91
CA THR A 65 4.62 -5.37 -3.91
C THR A 65 3.36 -4.54 -4.07
N ILE A 66 2.97 -4.17 -5.30
CA ILE A 66 1.71 -3.46 -5.56
C ILE A 66 0.50 -4.30 -5.14
N HIS A 67 0.52 -5.61 -5.40
CA HIS A 67 -0.53 -6.51 -4.99
C HIS A 67 -0.66 -6.56 -3.47
N LYS A 68 0.45 -6.75 -2.75
CA LYS A 68 0.50 -6.76 -1.28
C LYS A 68 -0.09 -5.48 -0.69
N ILE A 69 0.32 -4.31 -1.19
CA ILE A 69 -0.18 -3.01 -0.73
C ILE A 69 -1.69 -2.86 -1.00
N ARG A 70 -2.17 -3.32 -2.17
CA ARG A 70 -3.59 -3.24 -2.53
C ARG A 70 -4.45 -4.14 -1.63
N MET A 71 -4.04 -5.39 -1.43
CA MET A 71 -4.77 -6.36 -0.61
C MET A 71 -4.80 -5.93 0.85
N THR A 72 -3.66 -5.51 1.40
CA THR A 72 -3.59 -4.92 2.75
C THR A 72 -4.58 -3.75 2.87
N GLY A 73 -4.59 -2.86 1.88
CA GLY A 73 -5.52 -1.74 1.84
C GLY A 73 -7.00 -2.13 1.88
N ILE A 74 -7.37 -3.28 1.29
CA ILE A 74 -8.74 -3.80 1.32
C ILE A 74 -9.10 -4.25 2.75
N HIS A 75 -8.22 -5.01 3.41
CA HIS A 75 -8.47 -5.48 4.77
C HIS A 75 -8.50 -4.35 5.80
N LEU A 76 -7.65 -3.34 5.66
CA LEU A 76 -7.72 -2.14 6.51
C LEU A 76 -9.06 -1.41 6.34
N ARG A 77 -9.59 -1.33 5.10
CA ARG A 77 -10.91 -0.72 4.85
C ARG A 77 -12.07 -1.52 5.43
N SER A 78 -11.91 -2.82 5.67
CA SER A 78 -12.92 -3.62 6.38
C SER A 78 -12.83 -3.48 7.91
N GLY A 79 -11.97 -2.60 8.42
CA GLY A 79 -11.78 -2.36 9.85
C GLY A 79 -10.84 -3.36 10.53
N CYS A 80 -10.14 -4.21 9.77
CA CYS A 80 -9.13 -5.12 10.36
C CYS A 80 -7.85 -4.33 10.61
N ASN A 81 -7.38 -4.26 11.87
CA ASN A 81 -6.12 -3.63 12.25
C ASN A 81 -5.07 -4.62 12.78
N ASP A 82 -5.39 -5.91 12.72
CA ASP A 82 -4.47 -7.01 13.01
C ASP A 82 -3.56 -7.22 11.79
N VAL A 83 -2.38 -6.60 11.82
CA VAL A 83 -1.43 -6.59 10.70
C VAL A 83 -0.90 -7.99 10.41
N ASP A 84 -0.59 -8.79 11.44
CA ASP A 84 -0.08 -10.15 11.27
C ASP A 84 -1.10 -11.02 10.54
N LYS A 85 -2.38 -10.93 10.94
CA LYS A 85 -3.46 -11.65 10.27
C LYS A 85 -3.68 -11.18 8.83
N ILE A 86 -3.53 -9.88 8.57
CA ILE A 86 -3.62 -9.36 7.20
C ILE A 86 -2.49 -9.93 6.35
N ILE A 87 -1.25 -9.91 6.84
CA ILE A 87 -0.09 -10.46 6.15
C ILE A 87 -0.30 -11.95 5.88
N GLU A 88 -0.72 -12.71 6.88
CA GLU A 88 -1.03 -14.14 6.75
C GLU A 88 -2.06 -14.39 5.64
N VAL A 89 -3.16 -13.65 5.64
CA VAL A 89 -4.22 -13.81 4.62
C VAL A 89 -3.71 -13.44 3.23
N VAL A 90 -2.92 -12.36 3.10
CA VAL A 90 -2.36 -11.93 1.81
C VAL A 90 -1.38 -12.97 1.26
N GLU A 91 -0.45 -13.48 2.07
CA GLU A 91 0.52 -14.49 1.65
C GLU A 91 -0.13 -15.85 1.35
N ASN A 92 -1.16 -16.24 2.11
CA ASN A 92 -1.90 -17.47 1.88
C ASN A 92 -2.92 -17.36 0.74
N SER A 93 -3.29 -16.14 0.35
CA SER A 93 -4.13 -15.93 -0.81
C SER A 93 -3.32 -16.22 -2.08
N LYS A 94 -3.45 -17.45 -2.60
CA LYS A 94 -3.03 -17.78 -3.95
C LYS A 94 -3.91 -17.02 -4.93
N ALA A 95 -3.55 -15.76 -5.19
CA ALA A 95 -4.21 -14.99 -6.20
C ALA A 95 -3.84 -15.58 -7.57
N TYR A 96 -4.65 -16.51 -8.08
CA TYR A 96 -4.54 -17.03 -9.44
C TYR A 96 -4.36 -15.90 -10.48
N LEU A 97 -4.98 -14.75 -10.21
CA LEU A 97 -4.82 -13.54 -11.02
C LEU A 97 -3.41 -12.93 -10.91
N LEU A 98 -2.74 -13.00 -9.75
CA LEU A 98 -1.38 -12.51 -9.56
C LEU A 98 -0.38 -13.33 -10.37
N ASP A 99 -0.46 -14.67 -10.33
CA ASP A 99 0.42 -15.53 -11.14
C ASP A 99 0.28 -15.21 -12.63
N HIS A 100 -0.96 -15.04 -13.10
CA HIS A 100 -1.23 -14.65 -14.48
C HIS A 100 -0.76 -13.22 -14.81
N LEU A 101 -0.78 -12.28 -13.86
CA LEU A 101 -0.22 -10.94 -14.03
C LEU A 101 1.30 -10.98 -14.09
N ILE A 102 1.94 -11.80 -13.25
CA ILE A 102 3.39 -12.05 -13.25
C ILE A 102 3.83 -12.59 -14.61
N GLU A 103 3.16 -13.63 -15.13
CA GLU A 103 3.47 -14.17 -16.47
C GLU A 103 3.32 -13.10 -17.57
N LYS A 104 2.33 -12.20 -17.45
CA LYS A 104 2.10 -11.13 -18.43
C LYS A 104 3.12 -9.99 -18.41
N VAL A 105 3.93 -9.88 -17.36
CA VAL A 105 4.95 -8.83 -17.24
C VAL A 105 6.37 -9.32 -17.36
N LYS A 106 6.56 -10.65 -17.42
CA LYS A 106 7.86 -11.24 -17.74
C LYS A 106 8.43 -10.61 -19.00
N GLY A 107 9.68 -10.16 -18.91
CA GLY A 107 10.41 -9.54 -20.02
C GLY A 107 10.03 -8.09 -20.34
N LYS A 108 9.15 -7.45 -19.56
CA LYS A 108 8.86 -6.01 -19.66
C LYS A 108 9.79 -5.19 -18.77
N SER A 109 10.02 -3.93 -19.10
CA SER A 109 10.70 -2.99 -18.22
C SER A 109 9.77 -2.49 -17.10
N ILE A 110 10.36 -1.95 -16.03
CA ILE A 110 9.60 -1.36 -14.92
C ILE A 110 8.84 -0.11 -15.40
N GLU A 111 9.41 0.67 -16.32
CA GLU A 111 8.74 1.80 -16.96
C GLU A 111 7.52 1.38 -17.77
N GLU A 112 7.61 0.27 -18.52
CA GLU A 112 6.48 -0.29 -19.26
C GLU A 112 5.36 -0.74 -18.33
N ILE A 113 5.70 -1.30 -17.16
CA ILE A 113 4.72 -1.69 -16.15
C ILE A 113 4.09 -0.46 -15.50
N ASN A 114 4.89 0.55 -15.16
CA ASN A 114 4.39 1.82 -14.65
C ASN A 114 3.41 2.46 -15.63
N ALA A 115 3.68 2.44 -16.94
CA ALA A 115 2.74 2.92 -17.96
C ALA A 115 1.43 2.11 -18.03
N LEU A 116 1.48 0.79 -17.78
CA LEU A 116 0.28 -0.06 -17.70
C LEU A 116 -0.53 0.18 -16.41
N ILE A 117 0.14 0.62 -15.35
CA ILE A 117 -0.46 0.92 -14.04
C ILE A 117 -0.93 2.39 -13.96
N GLU A 118 -0.27 3.30 -14.70
CA GLU A 118 -0.54 4.74 -14.81
C GLU A 118 -1.37 5.16 -16.05
N PRO A 119 -2.56 4.59 -16.25
CA PRO A 119 -3.66 5.40 -16.76
C PRO A 119 -4.72 5.56 -15.66
N ARG A 120 -4.29 5.99 -14.47
CA ARG A 120 -5.17 6.33 -13.35
C ARG A 120 -5.14 7.79 -12.90
N ALA A 121 -4.45 8.68 -13.62
CA ALA A 121 -4.64 10.12 -13.44
C ALA A 121 -6.09 10.59 -13.70
N ASN A 122 -6.94 9.74 -14.31
CA ASN A 122 -8.38 9.94 -14.46
C ASN A 122 -9.26 9.08 -13.55
N ILE A 123 -8.71 8.39 -12.54
CA ILE A 123 -9.55 7.68 -11.56
C ILE A 123 -9.82 8.56 -10.33
N ASN A 124 -10.61 9.60 -10.58
CA ASN A 124 -11.49 10.19 -9.57
C ASN A 124 -12.62 9.22 -9.14
N SER A 125 -12.67 7.99 -9.68
CA SER A 125 -13.78 7.04 -9.48
C SER A 125 -13.53 5.89 -8.48
N PHE A 126 -12.37 5.80 -7.82
CA PHE A 126 -12.21 4.90 -6.66
C PHE A 126 -12.31 5.65 -5.33
N MET A 127 -12.61 6.95 -5.38
CA MET A 127 -13.03 7.75 -4.23
C MET A 127 -14.45 8.26 -4.48
N ILE A 128 -15.44 7.38 -4.31
CA ILE A 128 -16.79 7.81 -3.96
C ILE A 128 -17.36 6.76 -3.00
N PRO A 129 -17.99 7.20 -1.91
CA PRO A 129 -17.40 7.42 -0.57
C PRO A 129 -16.95 6.13 0.13
#